data_AF-A0A2I0V7J5-F1
#
_entry.id   AF-A0A2I0V7J5-F1
#
_cell.length_a   1.000
_cell.length_b   1.000
_cell.length_c   1.000
_cell.angle_alpha   90.00
_cell.angle_beta   90.00
_cell.angle_gamma   90.00
#
_symmetry.space_group_name_H-M   'P 1'
#
loop_
_entity.id
_entity.type
_entity.pdbx_description
1 polymer ?
#
loop_
_entity_poly.entity_id
_entity_poly.type
_entity_poly.pdbx_seq_one_letter_code
_entity_poly.pdbx_strand_id
1 'polypeptide(L)'
;MYNVDNILFSGNDPRIIARIMDPNYLSRFADTFRNVKLTIQRHGPWSSAWVGEAGGAYNSGSRLVSNTFLNSFWYLDQLGMASKYNTKVYCRQALIGGNYGLLDLETFIPNPDYYSALLWHRLMGKGVLSIDFSGSSFLRAYAHCSKHKVTTYSSPFVYSFSFSI
;
A
#
# COMPACT_ATOMS: atom_id res chain seq x y z
N MET A 1 -15.83 16.60 2.79
CA MET A 1 -14.61 15.95 3.32
C MET A 1 -14.99 14.50 3.58
N TYR A 2 -14.53 13.56 2.74
CA TYR A 2 -14.81 12.14 2.97
C TYR A 2 -13.83 11.63 4.03
N ASN A 3 -14.35 11.03 5.11
CA ASN A 3 -13.55 10.50 6.21
C ASN A 3 -12.52 9.48 5.70
N VAL A 4 -11.25 9.76 5.98
CA VAL A 4 -10.11 8.85 5.72
C VAL A 4 -9.94 7.79 6.81
N ASP A 5 -10.83 7.76 7.80
CA ASP A 5 -10.83 6.80 8.93
C ASP A 5 -11.01 5.33 8.50
N ASN A 6 -11.40 5.08 7.25
CA ASN A 6 -11.68 3.74 6.74
C ASN A 6 -10.48 3.03 6.11
N ILE A 7 -9.24 3.55 6.21
CA ILE A 7 -8.03 2.86 5.69
C ILE A 7 -6.90 2.68 6.72
N LEU A 8 -7.16 2.98 8.00
CA LEU A 8 -6.17 2.94 9.07
C LEU A 8 -6.63 2.04 10.23
N PHE A 9 -5.66 1.49 10.96
CA PHE A 9 -5.86 0.91 12.29
C PHE A 9 -5.71 1.97 13.38
N SER A 10 -6.10 1.65 14.62
CA SER A 10 -5.72 2.46 15.79
C SER A 10 -4.35 2.02 16.30
N GLY A 11 -3.45 2.96 16.60
CA GLY A 11 -2.13 2.65 17.17
C GLY A 11 -2.18 1.96 18.53
N ASN A 12 -3.31 2.05 19.24
CA ASN A 12 -3.54 1.41 20.53
C ASN A 12 -4.47 0.18 20.42
N ASP A 13 -4.80 -0.31 19.22
CA ASP A 13 -5.68 -1.46 19.04
C ASP A 13 -4.96 -2.77 19.45
N PRO A 14 -5.41 -3.47 20.50
CA PRO A 14 -4.78 -4.72 20.92
C PRO A 14 -4.94 -5.84 19.89
N ARG A 15 -5.85 -5.67 18.92
CA ARG A 15 -6.11 -6.65 17.85
C ARG A 15 -5.48 -6.25 16.51
N ILE A 16 -4.61 -5.25 16.47
CA ILE A 16 -4.02 -4.77 15.21
C ILE A 16 -3.32 -5.88 14.42
N ILE A 17 -2.62 -6.79 15.11
CA ILE A 17 -1.95 -7.93 14.48
C ILE A 17 -2.98 -8.82 13.76
N ALA A 18 -4.04 -9.21 14.46
CA ALA A 18 -5.10 -10.05 13.89
C ALA A 18 -5.80 -9.37 12.70
N ARG A 19 -5.93 -8.04 12.71
CA ARG A 19 -6.55 -7.29 11.60
C ARG A 19 -5.63 -7.11 10.39
N ILE A 20 -4.33 -6.93 10.61
CA ILE A 20 -3.33 -6.94 9.53
C ILE A 20 -3.31 -8.32 8.87
N MET A 21 -3.47 -9.37 9.65
CA MET A 21 -3.47 -10.76 9.19
C MET A 21 -4.82 -11.27 8.67
N ASP A 22 -5.86 -10.42 8.63
CA ASP A 22 -7.19 -10.79 8.15
C ASP A 22 -7.45 -10.21 6.75
N PRO A 23 -7.42 -11.04 5.68
CA PRO A 23 -7.64 -10.56 4.32
C PRO A 23 -9.04 -9.97 4.12
N ASN A 24 -10.05 -10.40 4.87
CA ASN A 24 -11.40 -9.83 4.79
C ASN A 24 -11.45 -8.43 5.40
N TYR A 25 -10.68 -8.19 6.47
CA TYR A 25 -10.56 -6.86 7.05
C TYR A 25 -9.85 -5.91 6.09
N LEU A 26 -8.69 -6.32 5.55
CA LEU A 26 -7.93 -5.49 4.59
C LEU A 26 -8.72 -5.18 3.32
N SER A 27 -9.54 -6.12 2.85
CA SER A 27 -10.36 -5.92 1.65
C SER A 27 -11.38 -4.78 1.77
N ARG A 28 -11.76 -4.37 2.99
CA ARG A 28 -12.64 -3.21 3.22
C ARG A 28 -12.02 -1.90 2.76
N PHE A 29 -10.69 -1.82 2.76
CA PHE A 29 -9.96 -0.63 2.32
C PHE A 29 -10.14 -0.35 0.82
N ALA A 30 -10.42 -1.39 0.03
CA ALA A 30 -10.70 -1.27 -1.40
C ALA A 30 -11.93 -0.40 -1.69
N ASP A 31 -12.93 -0.38 -0.80
CA ASP A 31 -14.15 0.41 -0.99
C ASP A 31 -13.85 1.90 -1.00
N THR A 32 -12.95 2.37 -0.13
CA THR A 32 -12.51 3.77 -0.10
C THR A 32 -11.87 4.17 -1.43
N PHE A 33 -10.91 3.37 -1.93
CA PHE A 33 -10.27 3.63 -3.22
C PHE A 33 -11.25 3.57 -4.39
N ARG A 34 -12.16 2.58 -4.38
CA ARG A 34 -13.22 2.44 -5.38
C ARG A 34 -14.14 3.66 -5.40
N ASN A 35 -14.57 4.12 -4.22
CA ASN A 35 -15.46 5.26 -4.09
C ASN A 35 -14.80 6.55 -4.59
N VAL A 36 -13.52 6.78 -4.28
CA VAL A 36 -12.76 7.92 -4.82
C VAL A 36 -12.66 7.83 -6.34
N LYS A 37 -12.31 6.66 -6.89
CA LYS A 37 -12.24 6.45 -8.35
C LYS A 37 -13.58 6.77 -9.02
N LEU A 38 -14.69 6.23 -8.50
CA LEU A 38 -16.03 6.46 -9.04
C LEU A 38 -16.45 7.93 -8.93
N THR A 39 -16.10 8.59 -7.83
CA THR A 39 -16.39 10.01 -7.61
C THR A 39 -15.67 10.88 -8.64
N ILE A 40 -14.38 10.65 -8.88
CA ILE A 40 -13.60 11.35 -9.90
C ILE A 40 -14.20 11.09 -11.30
N GLN A 41 -14.52 9.84 -11.62
CA GLN A 41 -15.13 9.51 -12.91
C GLN A 41 -16.45 10.24 -13.17
N ARG A 42 -17.27 10.44 -12.14
CA ARG A 42 -18.58 11.10 -12.26
C ARG A 42 -18.51 12.62 -12.22
N HIS A 43 -17.67 13.18 -11.36
CA HIS A 43 -17.74 14.59 -10.99
C HIS A 43 -16.52 15.41 -11.41
N GLY A 44 -15.42 14.77 -11.82
CA GLY A 44 -14.20 15.47 -12.22
C GLY A 44 -13.21 14.58 -12.94
N PRO A 45 -13.54 14.04 -14.13
CA PRO A 45 -12.69 13.08 -14.85
C PRO A 45 -11.32 13.65 -15.28
N TRP A 46 -11.15 14.98 -15.23
CA TRP A 46 -9.87 15.68 -15.44
C TRP A 46 -8.93 15.63 -14.22
N SER A 47 -9.41 15.15 -13.06
CA SER A 47 -8.65 15.11 -11.81
C SER A 47 -7.97 13.75 -11.59
N SER A 48 -6.96 13.72 -10.72
CA SER A 48 -6.25 12.50 -10.32
C SER A 48 -6.32 12.29 -8.81
N ALA A 49 -6.51 11.04 -8.37
CA ALA A 49 -6.55 10.68 -6.95
C ALA A 49 -5.13 10.55 -6.37
N TRP A 50 -4.90 11.17 -5.22
CA TRP A 50 -3.67 11.09 -4.44
C TRP A 50 -4.02 10.68 -3.01
N VAL A 51 -3.28 9.73 -2.44
CA VAL A 51 -3.26 9.52 -0.99
C VAL A 51 -2.25 10.51 -0.41
N GLY A 52 -2.76 11.58 0.20
CA GLY A 52 -1.93 12.65 0.78
C GLY A 52 -1.20 12.24 2.05
N GLU A 53 -1.69 11.22 2.77
CA GLU A 53 -1.12 10.70 4.01
C GLU A 53 -1.60 9.26 4.25
N ALA A 54 -0.70 8.36 4.64
CA ALA A 54 -1.07 7.06 5.18
C ALA A 54 0.06 6.46 6.04
N GLY A 55 -0.25 6.01 7.25
CA GLY A 55 0.74 5.46 8.21
C GLY A 55 0.41 4.08 8.77
N GLY A 56 -0.63 3.41 8.28
CA GLY A 56 -1.04 2.08 8.77
C GLY A 56 -1.92 2.19 10.00
N ALA A 57 -1.40 2.81 11.04
CA ALA A 57 -2.15 3.08 12.25
C ALA A 57 -2.01 4.54 12.68
N TYR A 58 -3.12 5.19 13.02
CA TYR A 58 -3.09 6.55 13.59
C TYR A 58 -2.52 6.53 15.02
N ASN A 59 -2.34 7.70 15.65
CA ASN A 59 -1.64 7.87 16.94
C ASN A 59 -0.16 7.43 16.90
N SER A 60 0.57 7.92 15.90
CA SER A 60 2.01 7.61 15.73
C SER A 60 2.32 6.13 15.46
N GLY A 61 1.35 5.34 15.03
CA GLY A 61 1.54 3.92 14.76
C GLY A 61 1.57 3.06 16.02
N SER A 62 1.34 1.76 15.86
CA SER A 62 1.42 0.79 16.95
C SER A 62 2.86 0.38 17.19
N ARG A 63 3.34 0.53 18.43
CA ARG A 63 4.66 0.04 18.83
C ARG A 63 4.77 -1.47 18.62
N LEU A 64 5.93 -1.95 18.17
CA LEU A 64 6.22 -3.37 17.86
C LEU A 64 5.38 -3.97 16.70
N VAL A 65 4.58 -3.16 16.03
CA VAL A 65 3.78 -3.57 14.87
C VAL A 65 4.13 -2.70 13.68
N SER A 66 3.89 -1.39 13.77
CA SER A 66 4.09 -0.46 12.65
C SER A 66 5.57 -0.30 12.24
N ASN A 67 6.51 -0.60 13.14
CA ASN A 67 7.96 -0.57 12.88
C ASN A 67 8.56 -1.95 12.57
N THR A 68 7.74 -2.99 12.42
CA THR A 68 8.21 -4.37 12.16
C THR A 68 7.76 -4.85 10.78
N PHE A 69 8.28 -6.00 10.36
CA PHE A 69 7.96 -6.61 9.07
C PHE A 69 6.47 -6.91 8.90
N LEU A 70 5.74 -7.11 10.01
CA LEU A 70 4.29 -7.33 9.98
C LEU A 70 3.54 -6.20 9.27
N ASN A 71 3.95 -4.94 9.47
CA ASN A 71 3.30 -3.80 8.82
C ASN A 71 3.53 -3.76 7.30
N SER A 72 4.56 -4.44 6.81
CA SER A 72 4.87 -4.50 5.37
C SER A 72 3.80 -5.20 4.57
N PHE A 73 3.09 -6.17 5.17
CA PHE A 73 1.92 -6.79 4.55
C PHE A 73 0.83 -5.75 4.26
N TRP A 74 0.44 -4.96 5.27
CA TRP A 74 -0.51 -3.88 5.09
C TRP A 74 0.00 -2.85 4.08
N TYR A 75 1.26 -2.43 4.18
CA TYR A 75 1.79 -1.35 3.36
C TYR A 75 1.83 -1.70 1.87
N LEU A 76 2.32 -2.89 1.53
CA LEU A 76 2.33 -3.38 0.15
C LEU A 76 0.91 -3.62 -0.37
N ASP A 77 0.00 -4.07 0.48
CA ASP A 77 -1.41 -4.20 0.13
C ASP A 77 -2.04 -2.86 -0.26
N GLN A 78 -1.77 -1.81 0.52
CA GLN A 78 -2.26 -0.47 0.21
C GLN A 78 -1.70 0.08 -1.10
N LEU A 79 -0.40 -0.11 -1.35
CA LEU A 79 0.22 0.32 -2.61
C LEU A 79 -0.44 -0.38 -3.81
N GLY A 80 -0.70 -1.69 -3.70
CA GLY A 80 -1.39 -2.48 -4.70
C GLY A 80 -2.86 -2.08 -4.91
N MET A 81 -3.61 -1.85 -3.83
CA MET A 81 -5.00 -1.38 -3.93
C MET A 81 -5.07 0.03 -4.52
N ALA A 82 -4.22 0.94 -4.06
CA ALA A 82 -4.16 2.31 -4.57
C ALA A 82 -3.90 2.32 -6.09
N SER A 83 -2.96 1.50 -6.57
CA SER A 83 -2.65 1.40 -8.00
C SER A 83 -3.81 0.79 -8.80
N LYS A 84 -4.42 -0.30 -8.32
CA LYS A 84 -5.59 -0.96 -8.95
C LYS A 84 -6.75 0.00 -9.18
N TYR A 85 -6.96 0.94 -8.26
CA TYR A 85 -8.03 1.95 -8.35
C TYR A 85 -7.57 3.30 -8.92
N ASN A 86 -6.45 3.34 -9.64
CA ASN A 86 -5.98 4.51 -10.38
C ASN A 86 -5.58 5.72 -9.49
N THR A 87 -5.16 5.46 -8.25
CA THR A 87 -4.50 6.46 -7.41
C THR A 87 -3.07 6.66 -7.91
N LYS A 88 -2.68 7.92 -8.16
CA LYS A 88 -1.42 8.27 -8.84
C LYS A 88 -0.25 8.49 -7.89
N VAL A 89 -0.52 8.92 -6.66
CA VAL A 89 0.48 9.23 -5.65
C VAL A 89 0.06 8.62 -4.32
N TYR A 90 1.04 8.11 -3.58
CA TYR A 90 0.87 7.56 -2.25
C TYR A 90 1.92 8.12 -1.31
N CYS A 91 1.51 9.01 -0.41
CA CYS A 91 2.39 9.65 0.55
C CYS A 91 2.40 8.86 1.86
N ARG A 92 3.52 8.19 2.15
CA ARG A 92 3.73 7.45 3.39
C ARG A 92 4.05 8.40 4.54
N GLN A 93 3.19 8.40 5.55
CA GLN A 93 3.47 8.99 6.86
C GLN A 93 4.25 7.96 7.70
N ALA A 94 5.50 8.21 8.09
CA ALA A 94 6.38 9.32 7.71
C ALA A 94 7.71 8.76 7.19
N LEU A 95 8.54 9.60 6.58
CA LEU A 95 9.93 9.23 6.34
C LEU A 95 10.64 8.98 7.68
N ILE A 96 10.47 9.90 8.63
CA ILE A 96 11.00 9.83 10.00
C ILE A 96 9.90 10.33 10.95
N GLY A 97 9.71 9.65 12.08
CA GLY A 97 8.73 10.03 13.10
C GLY A 97 7.63 8.99 13.31
N GLY A 98 7.29 8.76 14.59
CA GLY A 98 6.36 7.72 15.02
C GLY A 98 6.87 6.29 14.77
N ASN A 99 6.11 5.31 15.24
CA ASN A 99 6.35 3.88 15.02
C ASN A 99 6.14 3.47 13.56
N TYR A 100 5.42 4.25 12.74
CA TYR A 100 5.23 3.96 11.31
C TYR A 100 6.32 4.56 10.41
N GLY A 101 7.31 5.24 10.98
CA GLY A 101 8.39 5.88 10.23
C GLY A 101 9.16 4.88 9.38
N LEU A 102 9.52 5.26 8.15
CA LEU A 102 10.37 4.41 7.30
C LEU A 102 11.78 4.28 7.87
N LEU A 103 12.28 5.32 8.53
CA LEU A 103 13.50 5.29 9.32
C LEU A 103 13.15 5.38 10.80
N ASP A 104 13.89 4.65 11.62
CA ASP A 104 13.84 4.78 13.07
C ASP A 104 14.19 6.22 13.49
N LEU A 105 13.45 6.74 14.48
CA LEU A 105 13.52 8.16 14.85
C LEU A 105 14.87 8.55 15.48
N GLU A 106 15.49 7.65 16.24
CA GLU A 106 16.72 7.94 16.99
C GLU A 106 17.95 7.50 16.21
N THR A 107 17.90 6.31 15.61
CA THR A 107 19.06 5.67 15.00
C THR A 107 19.16 5.91 13.49
N PHE A 108 18.08 6.40 12.85
CA PHE A 108 17.94 6.50 11.39
C PHE A 108 18.11 5.17 10.63
N ILE A 109 18.12 4.04 11.34
CA ILE A 109 18.17 2.72 10.73
C ILE A 109 16.85 2.48 10.00
N PRO A 110 16.87 2.02 8.74
CA PRO A 110 15.63 1.75 8.02
C PRO A 110 14.80 0.64 8.65
N ASN A 111 13.53 0.93 8.92
CA ASN A 111 12.52 -0.06 9.29
C ASN A 111 12.17 -0.94 8.08
N PRO A 112 11.57 -2.14 8.28
CA PRO A 112 11.24 -3.05 7.18
C PRO A 112 10.45 -2.42 6.03
N ASP A 113 9.51 -1.52 6.32
CA ASP A 113 8.71 -0.82 5.32
C ASP A 113 9.53 0.08 4.38
N TYR A 114 10.71 0.55 4.79
CA TYR A 114 11.62 1.25 3.88
C TYR A 114 12.02 0.35 2.72
N TYR A 115 12.34 -0.91 3.00
CA TYR A 115 12.71 -1.88 1.98
C TYR A 115 11.50 -2.27 1.11
N SER A 116 10.30 -2.35 1.68
CA SER A 116 9.07 -2.52 0.90
C SER A 116 8.87 -1.37 -0.09
N ALA A 117 9.03 -0.12 0.36
CA ALA A 117 8.96 1.05 -0.52
C ALA A 117 10.06 1.03 -1.58
N LEU A 118 11.29 0.69 -1.20
CA LEU A 118 12.44 0.62 -2.10
C LEU A 118 12.23 -0.43 -3.20
N LEU A 119 11.80 -1.64 -2.83
CA LEU A 119 11.52 -2.71 -3.78
C LEU A 119 10.36 -2.37 -4.69
N TRP A 120 9.26 -1.86 -4.13
CA TRP A 120 8.12 -1.37 -4.92
C TRP A 120 8.57 -0.32 -5.93
N HIS A 121 9.36 0.68 -5.49
CA HIS A 121 9.89 1.73 -6.36
C HIS A 121 10.80 1.17 -7.45
N ARG A 122 11.61 0.14 -7.19
CA ARG A 122 12.55 -0.42 -8.17
C ARG A 122 11.88 -1.34 -9.19
N LEU A 123 10.85 -2.07 -8.79
CA LEU A 123 10.26 -3.14 -9.60
C LEU A 123 8.96 -2.70 -10.29
N MET A 124 8.04 -2.07 -9.54
CA MET A 124 6.68 -1.83 -10.01
C MET A 124 6.61 -0.60 -10.91
N GLY A 125 6.32 -0.81 -12.20
CA GLY A 125 6.16 0.26 -13.19
C GLY A 125 4.77 0.92 -13.17
N LYS A 126 4.56 1.88 -14.07
CA LYS A 126 3.32 2.68 -14.14
C LYS A 126 2.14 1.94 -14.78
N GLY A 127 2.40 0.90 -15.59
CA GLY A 127 1.35 0.11 -16.23
C GLY A 127 0.77 -0.89 -15.24
N VAL A 128 -0.43 -0.65 -14.75
CA VAL A 128 -1.14 -1.55 -13.82
C VAL A 128 -1.91 -2.59 -14.64
N LEU A 129 -1.79 -3.87 -14.29
CA LEU A 129 -2.46 -4.97 -14.97
C LEU A 129 -3.59 -5.52 -14.10
N SER A 130 -4.67 -5.96 -14.75
CA SER A 130 -5.73 -6.70 -14.07
C SER A 130 -5.29 -8.14 -13.85
N ILE A 131 -5.48 -8.64 -12.65
CA ILE A 131 -5.33 -10.07 -12.33
C ILE A 131 -6.72 -10.61 -12.02
N ASP A 132 -7.06 -11.72 -12.63
CA ASP A 132 -8.14 -12.59 -12.19
C ASP A 132 -7.51 -13.81 -11.53
N PHE A 133 -7.81 -14.04 -10.25
CA PHE A 133 -7.20 -15.10 -9.46
C PHE A 133 -8.29 -15.87 -8.71
N SER A 134 -8.44 -17.14 -9.05
CA SER A 134 -9.40 -18.06 -8.44
C SER A 134 -8.73 -18.91 -7.36
N GLY A 135 -8.28 -18.29 -6.27
CA GLY A 135 -7.63 -19.00 -5.17
C GLY A 135 -7.91 -18.40 -3.80
N SER A 136 -7.11 -18.77 -2.81
CA SER A 136 -7.32 -18.37 -1.40
C SER A 136 -7.28 -16.85 -1.22
N SER A 137 -8.20 -16.31 -0.42
CA SER A 137 -8.23 -14.88 -0.04
C SER A 137 -6.98 -14.42 0.73
N PHE A 138 -6.24 -15.36 1.31
CA PHE A 138 -4.97 -15.12 2.00
C PHE A 138 -3.81 -14.82 1.04
N LEU A 139 -3.91 -15.24 -0.23
CA LEU A 139 -2.93 -14.85 -1.25
C LEU A 139 -3.41 -13.59 -1.97
N ARG A 140 -2.69 -12.49 -1.79
CA ARG A 140 -3.00 -11.22 -2.45
C ARG A 140 -1.93 -10.93 -3.49
N ALA A 141 -2.37 -10.65 -4.72
CA ALA A 141 -1.50 -10.47 -5.87
C ALA A 141 -1.81 -9.18 -6.62
N TYR A 142 -0.75 -8.45 -6.97
CA TYR A 142 -0.81 -7.22 -7.76
C TYR A 142 0.22 -7.31 -8.90
N ALA A 143 -0.18 -6.97 -10.13
CA ALA A 143 0.70 -7.04 -11.30
C ALA A 143 0.85 -5.68 -11.95
N HIS A 144 2.10 -5.35 -12.26
CA HIS A 144 2.47 -4.17 -13.00
C HIS A 144 3.42 -4.56 -14.13
N CYS A 145 3.42 -3.78 -15.21
CA CYS A 145 4.54 -3.77 -16.15
C CYS A 145 5.82 -3.43 -15.38
N SER A 146 6.91 -4.11 -15.70
CA SER A 146 8.21 -3.82 -15.12
C SER A 146 8.61 -2.37 -15.32
N LYS A 147 9.17 -1.75 -14.27
CA LYS A 147 9.78 -0.44 -14.37
C LYS A 147 11.00 -0.55 -15.30
N HIS A 148 10.86 -0.02 -16.52
CA HIS A 148 11.89 -0.13 -17.56
C HIS A 148 13.26 0.32 -17.02
N LYS A 149 14.23 -0.59 -17.07
CA LYS A 149 15.61 -0.19 -17.29
C LYS A 149 15.79 -0.09 -18.80
N VAL A 150 16.38 1.00 -19.27
CA VAL A 150 16.76 1.14 -20.68
C VAL A 150 17.80 0.04 -20.97
N THR A 151 17.34 -1.11 -21.44
CA THR A 151 18.18 -2.12 -22.07
C THR A 151 17.54 -2.43 -23.40
N THR A 152 18.25 -2.02 -24.45
CA THR A 152 17.98 -2.33 -25.85
C THR A 152 17.62 -3.81 -25.98
N TYR A 153 16.39 -4.08 -26.44
CA TYR A 153 15.75 -5.40 -26.56
C TYR A 153 15.30 -6.04 -25.24
N SER A 154 14.02 -5.86 -24.88
CA SER A 154 13.29 -6.88 -24.11
C SER A 154 11.77 -6.72 -24.22
N SER A 155 11.11 -7.87 -24.36
CA SER A 155 9.68 -8.10 -24.11
C SER A 155 9.21 -7.41 -22.81
N PRO A 156 7.94 -6.98 -22.70
CA PRO A 156 7.41 -6.45 -21.44
C PRO A 156 7.42 -7.55 -20.37
N PHE A 157 8.45 -7.55 -19.52
CA PHE A 157 8.46 -8.36 -18.30
C PHE A 157 7.35 -7.86 -17.36
N VAL A 158 6.54 -8.79 -16.87
CA VAL A 158 5.51 -8.54 -15.85
C VAL A 158 6.11 -8.85 -14.49
N TYR A 159 5.97 -7.92 -13.54
CA TYR A 159 6.23 -8.22 -12.13
C TYR A 159 4.91 -8.41 -11.42
N SER A 160 4.75 -9.58 -10.80
CA SER A 160 3.73 -9.84 -9.79
C SER A 160 4.34 -9.69 -8.40
N PHE A 161 3.72 -8.88 -7.56
CA PHE A 161 3.97 -8.91 -6.13
C PHE A 161 2.83 -9.69 -5.49
N SER A 162 3.18 -10.87 -4.97
CA SER A 162 2.25 -11.75 -4.27
C SER A 162 2.79 -12.06 -2.89
N PHE A 163 1.93 -11.97 -1.89
CA PHE A 163 2.26 -12.34 -0.52
C PHE A 163 1.09 -13.08 0.09
N SER A 164 1.41 -14.09 0.91
CA SER A 164 0.42 -14.71 1.77
C SER A 164 0.37 -13.91 3.05
N ILE A 165 -0.82 -13.45 3.39
CA ILE A 165 -1.17 -13.00 4.73
C ILE A 165 -1.64 -14.22 5.52
#